data_AF-A0A150V700-F1
#
_entry.id   AF-A0A150V700-F1
#
_cell.length_a   1.000
_cell.length_b   1.000
_cell.length_c   1.000
_cell.angle_alpha   90.00
_cell.angle_beta   90.00
_cell.angle_gamma   90.00
#
_symmetry.space_group_name_H-M   'P 1'
#
loop_
_entity.id
_entity.type
_entity.pdbx_description
1 polymer ?
#
loop_
_entity_poly.entity_id
_entity_poly.type
_entity_poly.pdbx_seq_one_letter_code
_entity_poly.pdbx_strand_id
1 'polypeptide(L)'
;MADAAAILGIVYLVISLIALVLGVLSTITSYASTADGYRRCKESIMGPWGRATHRIWTFDEFRLKVMFLSPVIFVARPSNTRGPIKGRPIFNVDGTEESYRQMRTRSPPEQEAYEKGTDGGEIPSRVSTVDDELASWVVLLQTLQRAEAEGRAWDHKVATATPKGAHFGEVRSTLVIQIQERKRSWDQMPANMQKPFATSTISHVAEMAALLGMVWTVINQDSWSLRAEGNGLVITSSSVSGLGIAVTFIVTGGSNFQANRTIPCHSAKEYLFGNVPTF
;
A
#
# COMPACT_ATOMS: atom_id res chain seq x y z
N MET A 1 -72.80 -1.85 -9.65
CA MET A 1 -71.65 -2.22 -10.49
C MET A 1 -70.63 -1.12 -10.31
N ALA A 2 -69.47 -1.40 -9.70
CA ALA A 2 -68.41 -0.40 -9.68
C ALA A 2 -68.02 -0.12 -11.14
N ASP A 3 -68.05 1.15 -11.55
CA ASP A 3 -67.66 1.57 -12.90
C ASP A 3 -66.26 1.02 -13.18
N ALA A 4 -66.07 0.35 -14.33
CA ALA A 4 -64.80 -0.23 -14.71
C ALA A 4 -63.63 0.79 -14.63
N ALA A 5 -63.94 2.08 -14.82
CA ALA A 5 -63.03 3.20 -14.62
C ALA A 5 -62.50 3.33 -13.18
N ALA A 6 -63.33 3.09 -12.15
CA ALA A 6 -62.91 3.16 -10.75
C ALA A 6 -61.99 1.99 -10.39
N ILE A 7 -62.28 0.78 -10.88
CA ILE A 7 -61.43 -0.40 -10.69
C ILE A 7 -60.06 -0.18 -11.36
N LEU A 8 -60.05 0.33 -12.60
CA LEU A 8 -58.82 0.67 -13.30
C LEU A 8 -58.00 1.74 -12.55
N GLY A 9 -58.65 2.79 -12.05
CA GLY A 9 -57.99 3.83 -11.27
C GLY A 9 -57.30 3.31 -10.01
N ILE A 10 -57.96 2.40 -9.27
CA ILE A 10 -57.37 1.76 -8.09
C ILE A 10 -56.17 0.89 -8.49
N VAL A 11 -56.29 0.12 -9.58
CA VAL A 11 -55.18 -0.71 -10.08
C VAL A 11 -53.97 0.14 -10.47
N TYR A 12 -54.17 1.24 -11.20
CA TYR A 12 -53.08 2.15 -11.56
C TYR A 12 -52.45 2.81 -10.33
N LEU A 13 -53.24 3.18 -9.33
CA LEU A 13 -52.72 3.73 -8.07
C LEU A 13 -51.79 2.73 -7.39
N VAL A 14 -52.22 1.46 -7.28
CA VAL A 14 -51.42 0.39 -6.68
C VAL A 14 -50.13 0.16 -7.48
N ILE A 15 -50.20 0.09 -8.81
CA ILE A 15 -49.02 -0.09 -9.67
C ILE A 15 -48.05 1.09 -9.50
N SER A 16 -48.55 2.33 -9.49
CA SER A 16 -47.72 3.53 -9.31
C SER A 16 -47.03 3.55 -7.94
N LEU A 17 -47.73 3.11 -6.89
CA LEU A 17 -47.19 3.02 -5.55
C LEU A 17 -46.06 1.99 -5.46
N ILE A 18 -46.27 0.81 -6.07
CA ILE A 18 -45.23 -0.24 -6.15
C ILE A 18 -44.02 0.29 -6.93
N ALA A 19 -44.23 0.93 -8.07
CA ALA A 19 -43.15 1.50 -8.88
C ALA A 19 -42.34 2.56 -8.11
N LEU A 20 -43.03 3.41 -7.34
CA LEU A 20 -42.39 4.40 -6.48
C LEU A 20 -41.52 3.75 -5.40
N VAL A 21 -42.05 2.73 -4.72
CA VAL A 21 -41.31 1.99 -3.68
C VAL A 21 -40.06 1.33 -4.27
N LEU A 22 -40.19 0.68 -5.43
CA LEU A 22 -39.05 0.09 -6.13
C LEU A 22 -38.01 1.14 -6.53
N GLY A 23 -38.43 2.29 -7.06
CA GLY A 23 -37.53 3.38 -7.41
C GLY A 23 -36.76 3.95 -6.21
N VAL A 24 -37.43 4.11 -5.06
CA VAL A 24 -36.78 4.56 -3.82
C VAL A 24 -35.78 3.53 -3.31
N LEU A 25 -36.14 2.24 -3.28
CA LEU A 25 -35.24 1.17 -2.86
C LEU A 25 -34.01 1.06 -3.76
N SER A 26 -34.18 1.11 -5.08
CA SER A 26 -33.08 1.10 -6.05
C SER A 26 -32.14 2.30 -5.88
N THR A 27 -32.68 3.45 -5.50
CA THR A 27 -31.87 4.65 -5.25
C THR A 27 -31.07 4.50 -3.95
N ILE A 28 -31.68 3.97 -2.88
CA ILE A 28 -31.00 3.73 -1.60
C ILE A 28 -29.86 2.73 -1.76
N THR A 29 -30.05 1.64 -2.51
CA THR A 29 -28.98 0.66 -2.75
C THR A 29 -27.82 1.25 -3.53
N SER A 30 -28.10 2.15 -4.49
CA SER A 30 -27.06 2.92 -5.18
C SER A 30 -26.24 3.78 -4.20
N TYR A 31 -26.90 4.47 -3.26
CA TYR A 31 -26.20 5.23 -2.21
C TYR A 31 -25.40 4.34 -1.24
N ALA A 32 -25.94 3.18 -0.85
CA ALA A 32 -25.26 2.24 0.04
C ALA A 32 -23.95 1.73 -0.57
N SER A 33 -23.92 1.48 -1.89
CA SER A 33 -22.70 1.06 -2.60
C SER A 33 -21.55 2.09 -2.50
N THR A 34 -21.88 3.37 -2.36
CA THR A 34 -20.90 4.44 -2.17
C THR A 34 -20.29 4.41 -0.75
N ALA A 35 -21.08 4.02 0.25
CA ALA A 35 -20.61 3.89 1.63
C ALA A 35 -19.59 2.75 1.82
N ASP A 36 -19.67 1.71 0.99
CA ASP A 36 -18.72 0.60 1.01
C ASP A 36 -17.30 1.04 0.63
N GLY A 37 -17.16 1.93 -0.35
CA GLY A 37 -15.87 2.50 -0.72
C GLY A 37 -15.20 3.25 0.43
N TYR A 38 -16.00 3.98 1.22
CA TYR A 38 -15.50 4.68 2.40
C TYR A 38 -15.04 3.71 3.49
N ARG A 39 -15.78 2.62 3.72
CA ARG A 39 -15.39 1.58 4.70
C ARG A 39 -14.06 0.91 4.32
N ARG A 40 -13.86 0.64 3.03
CA ARG A 40 -12.63 0.02 2.49
C ARG A 40 -11.40 0.94 2.51
N CYS A 41 -11.61 2.25 2.65
CA CYS A 41 -10.53 3.25 2.74
C CYS A 41 -10.32 3.79 4.17
N LYS A 42 -10.84 3.11 5.19
CA LYS A 42 -10.66 3.50 6.59
C LYS A 42 -9.22 3.25 7.07
N GLU A 43 -8.91 3.86 8.22
CA GLU A 43 -7.63 3.68 8.90
C GLU A 43 -7.34 2.22 9.32
N SER A 44 -8.38 1.39 9.53
CA SER A 44 -8.20 -0.04 9.77
C SER A 44 -7.65 -0.81 8.57
N ILE A 45 -7.83 -0.30 7.34
CA ILE A 45 -7.35 -0.95 6.10
C ILE A 45 -6.08 -0.27 5.58
N MET A 46 -6.05 1.07 5.59
CA MET A 46 -4.95 1.85 5.00
C MET A 46 -3.92 2.32 6.03
N GLY A 47 -4.08 1.98 7.31
CA GLY A 47 -3.33 2.62 8.37
C GLY A 47 -3.57 4.14 8.41
N PRO A 48 -2.59 4.94 8.88
CA PRO A 48 -2.75 6.39 9.00
C PRO A 48 -3.06 7.13 7.67
N TRP A 49 -2.88 6.48 6.52
CA TRP A 49 -3.34 6.99 5.22
C TRP A 49 -4.85 7.14 5.12
N GLY A 50 -5.61 6.30 5.82
CA GLY A 50 -7.08 6.34 5.83
C GLY A 50 -7.65 7.65 6.39
N ARG A 51 -6.87 8.40 7.18
CA ARG A 51 -7.27 9.73 7.70
C ARG A 51 -7.42 10.79 6.60
N ALA A 52 -6.77 10.59 5.46
CA ALA A 52 -6.90 11.48 4.31
C ALA A 52 -8.12 11.17 3.44
N THR A 53 -8.83 10.07 3.72
CA THR A 53 -10.04 9.67 3.01
C THR A 53 -11.19 10.60 3.34
N HIS A 54 -11.82 11.18 2.32
CA HIS A 54 -12.96 12.07 2.49
C HIS A 54 -13.99 11.85 1.38
N ARG A 55 -15.22 12.31 1.62
CA ARG A 55 -16.33 12.22 0.68
C ARG A 55 -16.52 13.59 0.03
N ILE A 56 -16.69 13.61 -1.28
CA ILE A 56 -17.01 14.82 -2.05
C ILE A 56 -18.38 14.65 -2.72
N TRP A 57 -19.21 15.69 -2.67
CA TRP A 57 -20.47 15.71 -3.39
C TRP A 57 -20.22 16.11 -4.86
N THR A 58 -20.72 15.30 -5.80
CA THR A 58 -20.67 15.61 -7.23
C THR A 58 -22.07 15.93 -7.71
N PHE A 59 -22.34 17.20 -8.01
CA PHE A 59 -23.66 17.65 -8.46
C PHE A 59 -24.02 17.08 -9.84
N ASP A 60 -23.06 16.95 -10.75
CA ASP A 60 -23.28 16.48 -12.12
C ASP A 60 -23.81 15.04 -12.19
N GLU A 61 -23.42 14.21 -11.24
CA GLU A 61 -23.79 12.78 -11.16
C GLU A 61 -24.76 12.50 -10.01
N PHE A 62 -25.17 13.55 -9.27
CA PHE A 62 -26.01 13.49 -8.07
C PHE A 62 -25.59 12.37 -7.08
N ARG A 63 -24.28 12.26 -6.81
CA ARG A 63 -23.73 11.22 -5.93
C ARG A 63 -22.53 11.68 -5.12
N LEU A 64 -22.26 10.95 -4.05
CA LEU A 64 -21.03 11.09 -3.27
C LEU A 64 -19.90 10.30 -3.94
N LYS A 65 -18.70 10.87 -4.03
CA LYS A 65 -17.48 10.15 -4.42
C LYS A 65 -16.57 10.04 -3.22
N VAL A 66 -15.92 8.89 -3.06
CA VAL A 66 -14.93 8.65 -2.01
C VAL A 66 -13.55 8.90 -2.59
N MET A 67 -12.87 9.92 -2.08
CA MET A 67 -11.50 10.27 -2.47
C MET A 67 -10.53 9.79 -1.40
N PHE A 68 -9.44 9.15 -1.82
CA PHE A 68 -8.38 8.67 -0.93
C PHE A 68 -7.00 8.91 -1.54
N LEU A 69 -5.95 8.71 -0.73
CA LEU A 69 -4.56 8.81 -1.14
C LEU A 69 -3.94 7.41 -1.23
N SER A 70 -3.22 7.13 -2.31
CA SER A 70 -2.44 5.90 -2.49
C SER A 70 -0.98 6.25 -2.78
N PRO A 71 -0.01 5.49 -2.27
CA PRO A 71 1.39 5.74 -2.59
C PRO A 71 1.76 5.24 -3.99
N VAL A 72 2.62 6.00 -4.66
CA VAL A 72 3.46 5.54 -5.77
C VAL A 72 4.84 5.31 -5.21
N ILE A 73 5.29 4.06 -5.22
CA ILE A 73 6.54 3.62 -4.59
C ILE A 73 7.56 3.33 -5.67
N PHE A 74 8.76 3.88 -5.54
CA PHE A 74 9.84 3.70 -6.50
C PHE A 74 11.20 3.79 -5.81
N VAL A 75 12.25 3.26 -6.42
CA VAL A 75 13.62 3.35 -5.88
C VAL A 75 14.44 4.27 -6.78
N ALA A 76 15.11 5.25 -6.17
CA ALA A 76 15.94 6.20 -6.89
C ALA A 76 17.07 6.73 -6.01
N ARG A 77 17.89 7.63 -6.55
CA ARG A 77 18.92 8.32 -5.76
C ARG A 77 18.26 9.27 -4.76
N PRO A 78 18.82 9.47 -3.55
CA PRO A 78 18.26 10.40 -2.56
C PRO A 78 18.09 11.84 -3.06
N SER A 79 18.95 12.28 -3.98
CA SER A 79 18.91 13.61 -4.60
C SER A 79 17.96 13.72 -5.80
N ASN A 80 17.14 12.69 -6.06
CA ASN A 80 16.25 12.68 -7.20
C ASN A 80 15.07 13.64 -6.99
N THR A 81 14.91 14.59 -7.92
CA THR A 81 13.79 15.53 -7.95
C THR A 81 12.75 15.17 -9.01
N ARG A 82 13.02 14.14 -9.84
CA ARG A 82 12.14 13.69 -10.93
C ARG A 82 11.41 12.42 -10.52
N GLY A 83 10.23 12.58 -9.93
CA GLY A 83 9.35 11.48 -9.58
C GLY A 83 8.37 11.11 -10.70
N PRO A 84 7.73 9.94 -10.64
CA PRO A 84 6.69 9.53 -11.59
C PRO A 84 5.54 10.52 -11.75
N ILE A 85 5.19 11.25 -10.68
CA ILE A 85 4.14 12.27 -10.68
C ILE A 85 4.77 13.67 -10.73
N LYS A 86 4.51 14.38 -11.83
CA LYS A 86 5.00 15.75 -12.05
C LYS A 86 4.44 16.71 -11.00
N GLY A 87 5.30 17.55 -10.41
CA GLY A 87 4.91 18.61 -9.48
C GLY A 87 4.44 18.14 -8.10
N ARG A 88 4.65 16.88 -7.74
CA ARG A 88 4.36 16.36 -6.38
C ARG A 88 5.64 16.17 -5.58
N PRO A 89 5.61 16.46 -4.26
CA PRO A 89 6.75 16.23 -3.39
C PRO A 89 7.11 14.75 -3.36
N ILE A 90 8.42 14.48 -3.24
CA ILE A 90 8.99 13.16 -3.12
C ILE A 90 9.47 13.00 -1.69
N PHE A 91 9.10 11.90 -1.04
CA PHE A 91 9.49 11.60 0.32
C PHE A 91 10.43 10.39 0.33
N ASN A 92 11.54 10.48 1.05
CA ASN A 92 12.56 9.42 1.16
C ASN A 92 12.26 8.52 2.36
N VAL A 93 12.28 7.20 2.16
CA VAL A 93 12.13 6.21 3.23
C VAL A 93 13.49 6.14 3.92
N ASP A 94 13.60 6.70 5.12
CA ASP A 94 14.91 6.85 5.75
C ASP A 94 14.92 6.43 7.24
N GLY A 95 13.78 5.94 7.75
CA GLY A 95 13.63 5.48 9.13
C GLY A 95 13.65 6.58 10.19
N THR A 96 13.71 7.87 9.81
CA THR A 96 13.59 8.99 10.74
C THR A 96 12.14 9.26 11.13
N GLU A 97 11.92 9.94 12.25
CA GLU A 97 10.58 10.35 12.70
C GLU A 97 9.87 11.23 11.65
N GLU A 98 10.63 12.08 10.95
CA GLU A 98 10.13 12.88 9.83
C GLU A 98 9.63 12.00 8.69
N SER A 99 10.39 10.96 8.32
CA SER A 99 9.99 9.98 7.31
C SER A 99 8.73 9.22 7.72
N TYR A 100 8.62 8.78 8.98
CA TYR A 100 7.40 8.11 9.48
C TYR A 100 6.16 9.01 9.31
N ARG A 101 6.28 10.30 9.68
CA ARG A 101 5.19 11.27 9.55
C ARG A 101 4.82 11.57 8.10
N GLN A 102 5.82 11.82 7.25
CA GLN A 102 5.60 12.12 5.83
C GLN A 102 4.97 10.94 5.09
N MET A 103 5.33 9.71 5.47
CA MET A 103 4.82 8.49 4.85
C MET A 103 3.56 7.94 5.50
N ARG A 104 3.03 8.64 6.51
CA ARG A 104 1.81 8.22 7.24
C ARG A 104 1.92 6.77 7.71
N THR A 105 3.10 6.38 8.17
CA THR A 105 3.39 5.08 8.78
C THR A 105 3.48 5.25 10.29
N ARG A 106 3.00 4.28 11.06
CA ARG A 106 3.14 4.31 12.52
C ARG A 106 4.61 4.22 12.91
N SER A 107 5.04 5.07 13.84
CA SER A 107 6.36 4.96 14.46
C SER A 107 6.47 3.68 15.29
N PRO A 108 7.68 3.18 15.61
CA PRO A 108 7.86 1.99 16.44
C PRO A 108 7.04 1.99 17.75
N PRO A 109 7.02 3.07 18.58
CA PRO A 109 6.22 3.07 19.81
C PRO A 109 4.71 3.08 19.55
N GLU A 110 4.24 3.75 18.49
CA GLU A 110 2.83 3.73 18.09
C GLU A 110 2.40 2.35 17.60
N GLN A 111 3.30 1.65 16.90
CA GLN A 111 3.07 0.28 16.43
C GLN A 111 2.96 -0.69 17.62
N GLU A 112 3.86 -0.60 18.60
CA GLU A 112 3.77 -1.39 19.83
C GLU A 112 2.48 -1.11 20.61
N ALA A 113 2.07 0.16 20.71
CA ALA A 113 0.82 0.53 21.38
C ALA A 113 -0.41 0.00 20.64
N TYR A 114 -0.39 0.01 19.30
CA TYR A 114 -1.44 -0.57 18.47
C TYR A 114 -1.53 -2.08 18.66
N GLU A 115 -0.39 -2.79 18.63
CA GLU A 115 -0.33 -4.23 18.87
C GLU A 115 -0.83 -4.61 20.27
N LYS A 116 -0.41 -3.87 21.31
CA LYS A 116 -0.86 -4.07 22.71
C LYS A 116 -2.34 -3.72 22.93
N GLY A 117 -2.89 -2.77 22.16
CA GLY A 117 -4.27 -2.33 22.27
C GLY A 117 -5.27 -3.20 21.49
N THR A 118 -4.79 -4.05 20.58
CA THR A 118 -5.66 -4.85 19.70
C THR A 118 -6.03 -6.20 20.34
N ASP A 119 -5.28 -6.72 21.32
CA ASP A 119 -5.71 -7.82 22.21
C ASP A 119 -4.86 -7.85 23.50
N GLY A 120 -5.51 -8.09 24.64
CA GLY A 120 -4.90 -8.09 25.98
C GLY A 120 -3.99 -9.29 26.28
N GLY A 121 -2.89 -9.45 25.54
CA GLY A 121 -1.90 -10.49 25.81
C GLY A 121 -0.60 -10.26 25.04
N GLU A 122 0.54 -10.50 25.68
CA GLU A 122 1.87 -10.47 25.08
C GLU A 122 1.96 -11.45 23.91
N ILE A 123 1.78 -10.96 22.68
CA ILE A 123 2.16 -11.71 21.47
C ILE A 123 3.45 -11.08 20.95
N PRO A 124 4.61 -11.74 21.11
CA PRO A 124 5.84 -11.26 20.50
C PRO A 124 5.65 -11.26 18.99
N SER A 125 5.95 -10.11 18.38
CA SER A 125 6.03 -9.89 16.93
C SER A 125 6.51 -11.15 16.20
N ARG A 126 5.62 -11.96 15.63
CA ARG A 126 6.09 -13.11 14.86
C ARG A 126 5.19 -13.64 13.76
N VAL A 127 3.87 -13.71 13.93
CA VAL A 127 2.93 -14.00 12.83
C VAL A 127 1.55 -13.49 13.26
N SER A 128 1.22 -12.23 13.01
CA SER A 128 -0.15 -11.76 13.23
C SER A 128 -0.98 -12.04 11.99
N THR A 129 -1.76 -13.12 12.01
CA THR A 129 -2.82 -13.36 11.02
C THR A 129 -3.94 -12.30 11.09
N VAL A 130 -3.90 -11.42 12.11
CA VAL A 130 -4.82 -10.27 12.28
C VAL A 130 -4.50 -9.13 11.30
N ASP A 131 -3.27 -9.05 10.78
CA ASP A 131 -2.89 -8.01 9.82
C ASP A 131 -3.43 -8.24 8.40
N ASP A 132 -4.16 -9.34 8.16
CA ASP A 132 -4.85 -9.58 6.89
C ASP A 132 -6.02 -8.60 6.67
N GLU A 133 -6.30 -7.68 7.60
CA GLU A 133 -7.20 -6.56 7.34
C GLU A 133 -6.51 -5.42 6.58
N LEU A 134 -5.22 -5.20 6.83
CA LEU A 134 -4.47 -4.09 6.22
C LEU A 134 -4.25 -4.32 4.71
N ALA A 135 -4.10 -3.22 3.98
CA ALA A 135 -3.61 -3.28 2.62
C ALA A 135 -2.12 -3.69 2.62
N SER A 136 -1.74 -4.63 1.76
CA SER A 136 -0.39 -5.21 1.73
C SER A 136 0.73 -4.17 1.57
N TRP A 137 0.45 -3.06 0.86
CA TRP A 137 1.42 -1.97 0.73
C TRP A 137 1.64 -1.20 2.03
N VAL A 138 0.69 -1.17 2.96
CA VAL A 138 0.88 -0.54 4.29
C VAL A 138 1.92 -1.33 5.07
N VAL A 139 1.75 -2.66 5.08
CA VAL A 139 2.68 -3.59 5.71
C VAL A 139 4.07 -3.50 5.06
N LEU A 140 4.11 -3.39 3.72
CA LEU A 140 5.36 -3.14 2.99
C LEU A 140 6.03 -1.84 3.47
N LEU A 141 5.31 -0.72 3.52
CA LEU A 141 5.89 0.57 3.93
C LEU A 141 6.41 0.54 5.36
N GLN A 142 5.67 -0.08 6.29
CA GLN A 142 6.14 -0.27 7.66
C GLN A 142 7.40 -1.11 7.71
N THR A 143 7.46 -2.19 6.92
CA THR A 143 8.64 -3.06 6.85
C THR A 143 9.84 -2.34 6.25
N LEU A 144 9.64 -1.51 5.21
CA LEU A 144 10.69 -0.71 4.60
C LEU A 144 11.26 0.34 5.56
N GLN A 145 10.40 1.05 6.30
CA GLN A 145 10.85 2.00 7.33
C GLN A 145 11.65 1.30 8.42
N ARG A 146 11.16 0.14 8.90
CA ARG A 146 11.84 -0.67 9.89
C ARG A 146 13.20 -1.15 9.39
N ALA A 147 13.29 -1.60 8.14
CA ALA A 147 14.54 -2.03 7.53
C ALA A 147 15.59 -0.92 7.46
N GLU A 148 15.18 0.29 7.08
CA GLU A 148 16.07 1.46 7.07
C GLU A 148 16.50 1.89 8.48
N ALA A 149 15.56 1.94 9.43
CA ALA A 149 15.84 2.35 10.81
C ALA A 149 16.78 1.38 11.54
N GLU A 150 16.44 0.08 11.56
CA GLU A 150 17.30 -0.97 12.13
C GLU A 150 18.64 -1.02 11.40
N GLY A 151 18.61 -0.81 10.09
CA GLY A 151 19.78 -0.87 9.25
C GLY A 151 20.81 0.20 9.65
N ARG A 152 20.40 1.46 9.63
CA ARG A 152 21.27 2.59 9.97
C ARG A 152 21.75 2.55 11.41
N ALA A 153 20.90 2.12 12.34
CA ALA A 153 21.30 1.93 13.73
C ALA A 153 22.45 0.91 13.85
N TRP A 154 22.38 -0.18 13.07
CA TRP A 154 23.46 -1.16 12.99
C TRP A 154 24.74 -0.56 12.38
N ASP A 155 24.65 0.18 11.27
CA ASP A 155 25.83 0.80 10.64
C ASP A 155 26.52 1.78 11.59
N HIS A 156 25.75 2.63 12.26
CA HIS A 156 26.28 3.56 13.24
C HIS A 156 26.99 2.82 14.39
N LYS A 157 26.39 1.72 14.87
CA LYS A 157 26.99 0.89 15.91
C LYS A 157 28.30 0.24 15.46
N VAL A 158 28.36 -0.30 14.23
CA VAL A 158 29.58 -0.93 13.69
C VAL A 158 30.68 0.12 13.45
N ALA A 159 30.32 1.27 12.88
CA ALA A 159 31.24 2.37 12.64
C ALA A 159 31.88 2.88 13.94
N THR A 160 31.10 2.96 15.03
CA THR A 160 31.58 3.39 16.35
C THR A 160 32.34 2.31 17.14
N ALA A 161 32.10 1.03 16.85
CA ALA A 161 32.76 -0.10 17.53
C ALA A 161 34.11 -0.50 16.94
N THR A 162 34.54 0.10 15.82
CA THR A 162 35.79 -0.28 15.13
C THR A 162 37.02 0.12 15.97
N PRO A 163 38.03 -0.77 16.17
CA PRO A 163 39.18 -0.49 17.02
C PRO A 163 40.03 0.71 16.54
N LYS A 164 40.69 1.36 17.50
CA LYS A 164 41.47 2.60 17.35
C LYS A 164 42.37 2.57 16.09
N GLY A 165 42.02 3.39 15.09
CA GLY A 165 42.85 3.68 13.93
C GLY A 165 42.18 3.50 12.56
N ALA A 166 41.11 2.69 12.47
CA ALA A 166 40.33 2.54 11.24
C ALA A 166 38.96 3.20 11.40
N HIS A 167 38.82 4.44 10.93
CA HIS A 167 37.51 5.07 10.79
C HIS A 167 36.91 4.62 9.46
N PHE A 168 36.07 3.59 9.48
CA PHE A 168 35.16 3.37 8.36
C PHE A 168 34.16 4.53 8.36
N GLY A 169 34.14 5.30 7.28
CA GLY A 169 33.20 6.41 7.12
C GLY A 169 31.75 5.92 7.14
N GLU A 170 30.81 6.86 7.27
CA GLU A 170 29.38 6.56 7.20
C GLU A 170 29.05 5.77 5.93
N VAL A 171 28.29 4.69 6.08
CA VAL A 171 27.84 3.86 4.96
C VAL A 171 26.92 4.70 4.08
N ARG A 172 27.42 5.07 2.89
CA ARG A 172 26.67 5.91 1.96
C ARG A 172 25.70 5.08 1.13
N SER A 173 24.42 5.13 1.47
CA SER A 173 23.35 4.62 0.61
C SER A 173 23.20 5.51 -0.62
N THR A 174 23.53 4.99 -1.80
CA THR A 174 23.38 5.73 -3.08
C THR A 174 21.97 5.62 -3.65
N LEU A 175 21.18 4.66 -3.15
CA LEU A 175 19.78 4.48 -3.48
C LEU A 175 18.93 4.61 -2.22
N VAL A 176 17.68 5.04 -2.39
CA VAL A 176 16.68 5.09 -1.34
C VAL A 176 15.32 4.81 -1.96
N ILE A 177 14.43 4.23 -1.17
CA ILE A 177 13.05 4.07 -1.57
C ILE A 177 12.36 5.42 -1.41
N GLN A 178 11.57 5.79 -2.39
CA GLN A 178 10.89 7.07 -2.47
C GLN A 178 9.39 6.85 -2.69
N ILE A 179 8.59 7.78 -2.17
CA ILE A 179 7.14 7.75 -2.26
C ILE A 179 6.62 9.08 -2.79
N GLN A 180 5.60 9.00 -3.65
CA GLN A 180 4.74 10.13 -4.01
C GLN A 180 3.28 9.81 -3.74
N GLU A 181 2.56 10.78 -3.17
CA GLU A 181 1.12 10.64 -2.93
C GLU A 181 0.32 10.86 -4.21
N ARG A 182 -0.55 9.90 -4.54
CA ARG A 182 -1.53 10.02 -5.63
C ARG A 182 -2.94 10.09 -5.06
N LYS A 183 -3.72 11.10 -5.49
CA LYS A 183 -5.16 11.18 -5.23
C LYS A 183 -5.91 10.19 -6.16
N ARG A 184 -6.83 9.41 -5.60
CA ARG A 184 -7.68 8.46 -6.33
C ARG A 184 -9.12 8.55 -5.88
N SER A 185 -10.04 8.22 -6.79
CA SER A 185 -11.45 7.96 -6.46
C SER A 185 -11.65 6.46 -6.31
N TRP A 186 -12.48 6.06 -5.33
CA TRP A 186 -12.90 4.67 -5.18
C TRP A 186 -13.64 4.13 -6.40
N ASP A 187 -14.35 4.99 -7.15
CA ASP A 187 -15.08 4.58 -8.35
C ASP A 187 -14.17 4.04 -9.46
N GLN A 188 -12.88 4.39 -9.42
CA GLN A 188 -11.88 3.94 -10.39
C GLN A 188 -11.22 2.61 -9.97
N MET A 189 -11.64 2.03 -8.84
CA MET A 189 -11.14 0.75 -8.38
C MET A 189 -11.74 -0.39 -9.21
N PRO A 190 -10.92 -1.34 -9.69
CA PRO A 190 -11.43 -2.56 -10.31
C PRO A 190 -12.38 -3.31 -9.38
N ALA A 191 -13.46 -3.88 -9.92
CA ALA A 191 -14.51 -4.52 -9.12
C ALA A 191 -14.00 -5.72 -8.29
N ASN A 192 -12.95 -6.39 -8.74
CA ASN A 192 -12.32 -7.51 -8.04
C ASN A 192 -11.37 -7.07 -6.91
N MET A 193 -11.13 -5.77 -6.73
CA MET A 193 -10.19 -5.27 -5.74
C MET A 193 -10.92 -4.71 -4.51
N GLN A 194 -10.75 -5.39 -3.39
CA GLN A 194 -11.42 -5.04 -2.13
C GLN A 194 -10.68 -4.00 -1.29
N LYS A 195 -9.37 -3.85 -1.50
CA LYS A 195 -8.51 -2.93 -0.75
C LYS A 195 -7.82 -1.94 -1.69
N PRO A 196 -7.56 -0.69 -1.25
CA PRO A 196 -6.76 0.27 -2.00
C PRO A 196 -5.39 -0.29 -2.40
N PHE A 197 -4.93 -0.02 -3.62
CA PHE A 197 -3.62 -0.45 -4.12
C PHE A 197 -2.63 0.69 -4.27
N ALA A 198 -1.36 0.38 -4.05
CA ALA A 198 -0.22 1.22 -4.40
C ALA A 198 0.19 1.01 -5.86
N THR A 199 1.00 1.91 -6.41
CA THR A 199 1.56 1.77 -7.77
C THR A 199 3.07 1.72 -7.72
N SER A 200 3.66 0.78 -8.43
CA SER A 200 5.10 0.68 -8.64
C SER A 200 5.36 0.02 -9.99
N THR A 201 6.62 0.00 -10.43
CA THR A 201 7.04 -0.77 -11.60
C THR A 201 7.65 -2.09 -11.14
N ILE A 202 7.65 -3.11 -12.01
CA ILE A 202 8.26 -4.40 -11.70
C ILE A 202 9.74 -4.27 -11.33
N SER A 203 10.46 -3.33 -11.96
CA SER A 203 11.86 -3.05 -11.65
C SER A 203 12.03 -2.59 -10.20
N HIS A 204 11.22 -1.63 -9.76
CA HIS A 204 11.25 -1.14 -8.38
C HIS A 204 10.79 -2.20 -7.39
N VAL A 205 9.84 -3.06 -7.74
CA VAL A 205 9.44 -4.20 -6.89
C VAL A 205 10.60 -5.18 -6.70
N ALA A 206 11.35 -5.48 -7.76
CA ALA A 206 12.54 -6.32 -7.66
C ALA A 206 13.70 -5.67 -6.88
N GLU A 207 13.89 -4.35 -7.00
CA GLU A 207 14.83 -3.60 -6.17
C GLU A 207 14.41 -3.66 -4.69
N MET A 208 13.15 -3.34 -4.37
CA MET A 208 12.61 -3.42 -3.00
C MET A 208 12.77 -4.82 -2.41
N ALA A 209 12.54 -5.87 -3.22
CA ALA A 209 12.70 -7.23 -2.76
C ALA A 209 14.13 -7.55 -2.33
N ALA A 210 15.11 -7.15 -3.14
CA ALA A 210 16.53 -7.34 -2.82
C ALA A 210 16.98 -6.52 -1.59
N LEU A 211 16.48 -5.30 -1.44
CA LEU A 211 16.76 -4.45 -0.27
C LEU A 211 16.23 -5.07 1.03
N LEU A 212 15.10 -5.76 0.95
CA LEU A 212 14.50 -6.47 2.07
C LEU A 212 15.16 -7.84 2.36
N GLY A 213 16.15 -8.25 1.58
CA GLY A 213 16.82 -9.54 1.72
C GLY A 213 16.00 -10.72 1.21
N MET A 214 15.08 -10.48 0.27
CA MET A 214 14.32 -11.54 -0.42
C MET A 214 15.05 -12.01 -1.68
N VAL A 215 14.88 -13.30 -1.98
CA VAL A 215 15.40 -13.93 -3.20
C VAL A 215 14.23 -14.26 -4.11
N TRP A 216 14.36 -13.94 -5.39
CA TRP A 216 13.38 -14.30 -6.41
C TRP A 216 13.45 -15.80 -6.71
N THR A 217 12.37 -16.52 -6.38
CA THR A 217 12.26 -17.96 -6.64
C THR A 217 11.58 -18.23 -7.98
N VAL A 218 10.64 -17.38 -8.38
CA VAL A 218 9.93 -17.47 -9.66
C VAL A 218 9.85 -16.07 -10.28
N ILE A 219 10.38 -15.92 -11.48
CA ILE A 219 10.12 -14.77 -12.36
C ILE A 219 9.75 -15.32 -13.72
N ASN A 220 8.44 -15.40 -13.99
CA ASN A 220 7.94 -15.77 -15.30
C ASN A 220 7.16 -14.59 -15.90
N GLN A 221 7.71 -14.00 -16.95
CA GLN A 221 7.11 -12.84 -17.63
C GLN A 221 5.94 -13.25 -18.53
N ASP A 222 5.93 -14.48 -19.07
CA ASP A 222 4.88 -14.96 -19.96
C ASP A 222 3.57 -15.19 -19.20
N SER A 223 3.66 -15.80 -18.01
CA SER A 223 2.50 -16.03 -17.13
C SER A 223 2.32 -14.94 -16.07
N TRP A 224 3.22 -13.95 -16.03
CA TRP A 224 3.30 -12.93 -14.98
C TRP A 224 3.27 -13.49 -13.55
N SER A 225 3.81 -14.69 -13.37
CA SER A 225 3.99 -15.34 -12.07
C SER A 225 5.30 -14.86 -11.45
N LEU A 226 5.19 -14.13 -10.35
CA LEU A 226 6.29 -13.54 -9.62
C LEU A 226 6.23 -14.04 -8.18
N ARG A 227 7.34 -14.58 -7.68
CA ARG A 227 7.48 -14.99 -6.29
C ARG A 227 8.88 -14.67 -5.79
N ALA A 228 8.95 -13.95 -4.66
CA ALA A 228 10.18 -13.73 -3.92
C ALA A 228 9.97 -14.11 -2.46
N GLU A 229 10.97 -14.74 -1.86
CA GLU A 229 10.93 -15.16 -0.46
C GLU A 229 12.29 -14.93 0.19
N GLY A 230 12.28 -14.54 1.46
CA GLY A 230 13.49 -14.39 2.26
C GLY A 230 13.27 -13.46 3.44
N ASN A 231 14.13 -13.57 4.45
CA ASN A 231 14.08 -12.72 5.65
C ASN A 231 12.71 -12.68 6.36
N GLY A 232 11.93 -13.78 6.33
CA GLY A 232 10.58 -13.83 6.90
C GLY A 232 9.52 -13.05 6.09
N LEU A 233 9.81 -12.72 4.83
CA LEU A 233 8.97 -11.93 3.94
C LEU A 233 8.70 -12.71 2.65
N VAL A 234 7.51 -12.49 2.07
CA VAL A 234 7.08 -13.12 0.83
C VAL A 234 6.40 -12.07 -0.06
N ILE A 235 6.75 -12.11 -1.34
CA ILE A 235 6.04 -11.42 -2.41
C ILE A 235 5.45 -12.46 -3.35
N THR A 236 4.16 -12.31 -3.70
CA THR A 236 3.48 -13.11 -4.72
C THR A 236 2.72 -12.21 -5.69
N SER A 237 2.57 -12.62 -6.95
CA SER A 237 1.72 -11.93 -7.92
C SER A 237 0.40 -12.65 -8.17
N SER A 238 -0.61 -11.88 -8.58
CA SER A 238 -1.85 -12.36 -9.15
C SER A 238 -2.27 -11.49 -10.33
N SER A 239 -2.88 -12.09 -11.35
CA SER A 239 -3.43 -11.35 -12.48
C SER A 239 -4.78 -10.77 -12.11
N VAL A 240 -4.93 -9.46 -12.30
CA VAL A 240 -6.14 -8.69 -12.01
C VAL A 240 -6.65 -8.10 -13.31
N SER A 241 -7.81 -8.61 -13.75
CA SER A 241 -8.47 -8.11 -14.97
C SER A 241 -8.67 -6.60 -14.92
N GLY A 242 -8.25 -5.91 -15.98
CA GLY A 242 -8.33 -4.45 -16.12
C GLY A 242 -7.22 -3.64 -15.42
N LEU A 243 -6.39 -4.25 -14.57
CA LEU A 243 -5.26 -3.58 -13.90
C LEU A 243 -3.88 -4.13 -14.31
N GLY A 244 -3.84 -5.39 -14.75
CA GLY A 244 -2.61 -6.10 -15.06
C GLY A 244 -2.19 -6.98 -13.88
N ILE A 245 -1.01 -6.73 -13.31
CA ILE A 245 -0.41 -7.58 -12.28
C ILE A 245 -0.58 -6.89 -10.93
N ALA A 246 -1.23 -7.57 -10.00
CA ALA A 246 -1.21 -7.18 -8.59
C ALA A 246 -0.10 -7.95 -7.89
N VAL A 247 0.59 -7.27 -6.98
CA VAL A 247 1.63 -7.85 -6.15
C VAL A 247 1.18 -7.76 -4.69
N THR A 248 1.22 -8.88 -4.00
CA THR A 248 0.88 -9.00 -2.58
C THR A 248 2.16 -9.21 -1.78
N PHE A 249 2.36 -8.36 -0.78
CA PHE A 249 3.44 -8.47 0.19
C PHE A 249 2.90 -9.07 1.48
N ILE A 250 3.60 -10.06 2.03
CA ILE A 250 3.19 -10.82 3.21
C ILE A 250 4.40 -10.98 4.14
N VAL A 251 4.18 -10.79 5.43
CA VAL A 251 5.16 -11.10 6.48
C VAL A 251 4.84 -12.49 7.02
N THR A 252 5.72 -13.45 6.82
CA THR A 252 5.55 -14.85 7.24
C THR A 252 6.32 -15.20 8.51
N GLY A 253 7.30 -14.39 8.91
CA GLY A 253 8.09 -14.61 10.11
C GLY A 253 8.90 -13.39 10.53
N GLY A 254 9.81 -13.61 11.49
CA GLY A 254 10.71 -12.56 11.96
C GLY A 254 11.74 -12.17 10.91
N SER A 255 11.88 -10.86 10.67
CA SER A 255 12.90 -10.27 9.81
C SER A 255 14.06 -9.70 10.64
N ASN A 256 15.26 -9.72 10.07
CA ASN A 256 16.45 -9.13 10.65
C ASN A 256 17.16 -8.26 9.59
N PHE A 257 17.32 -6.96 9.88
CA PHE A 257 17.94 -6.00 8.97
C PHE A 257 19.33 -5.52 9.43
N GLN A 258 20.02 -6.31 10.25
CA GLN A 258 21.36 -6.00 10.77
C GLN A 258 22.47 -6.47 9.82
N ALA A 259 23.33 -7.39 10.25
CA ALA A 259 24.60 -7.72 9.59
C ALA A 259 24.49 -8.27 8.16
N ASN A 260 23.43 -9.01 7.83
CA ASN A 260 23.29 -9.70 6.54
C ASN A 260 22.42 -8.95 5.53
N ARG A 261 22.21 -7.64 5.71
CA ARG A 261 21.34 -6.87 4.81
C ARG A 261 22.06 -6.42 3.53
N THR A 262 21.27 -6.21 2.49
CA THR A 262 21.73 -5.54 1.26
C THR A 262 21.77 -4.04 1.50
N ILE A 263 22.93 -3.41 1.31
CA ILE A 263 23.04 -1.94 1.38
C ILE A 263 22.41 -1.35 0.11
N PRO A 264 21.51 -0.35 0.20
CA PRO A 264 20.92 0.33 -0.95
C PRO A 264 21.98 1.06 -1.81
N CYS A 265 22.59 0.34 -2.75
CA CYS A 265 23.64 0.86 -3.63
C CYS A 265 23.33 0.64 -5.12
N HIS A 266 23.89 1.48 -5.98
CA HIS A 266 23.71 1.35 -7.43
C HIS A 266 24.18 -0.02 -7.94
N SER A 267 25.28 -0.54 -7.39
CA SER A 267 25.79 -1.86 -7.75
C SER A 267 24.77 -2.97 -7.48
N ALA A 268 23.94 -2.87 -6.44
CA ALA A 268 22.87 -3.85 -6.19
C ALA A 268 21.82 -3.86 -7.33
N LYS A 269 21.53 -2.69 -7.92
CA LYS A 269 20.66 -2.59 -9.10
C LYS A 269 21.27 -3.27 -10.33
N GLU A 270 22.57 -3.09 -10.53
CA GLU A 270 23.30 -3.73 -11.64
C GLU A 270 23.29 -5.25 -11.51
N TYR A 271 23.39 -5.79 -10.29
CA TYR A 271 23.27 -7.23 -10.07
C TYR A 271 21.88 -7.80 -10.41
N LEU A 272 20.81 -7.02 -10.18
CA LEU A 272 19.43 -7.49 -10.39
C LEU A 272 19.00 -7.50 -11.86
N PHE A 273 19.41 -6.48 -12.63
CA PHE A 273 18.92 -6.30 -14.01
C PHE A 273 20.04 -6.33 -15.06
N GLY A 274 21.30 -6.46 -14.63
CA GLY A 274 22.45 -6.24 -15.49
C GLY A 274 22.59 -4.77 -15.91
N ASN A 275 23.67 -4.49 -16.63
CA ASN A 275 23.82 -3.25 -17.38
C ASN A 275 23.46 -3.53 -18.83
N VAL A 276 22.46 -2.84 -19.37
CA VAL A 276 22.24 -2.81 -20.83
C VAL A 276 23.05 -1.63 -21.37
N PRO A 277 24.20 -1.86 -22.02
CA PRO A 277 24.96 -0.77 -22.62
C PRO A 277 24.10 -0.09 -23.67
N THR A 278 23.99 1.23 -23.57
CA THR A 278 23.42 2.07 -24.63
C THR A 278 24.61 2.55 -25.46
N PHE A 279 24.73 2.04 -26.69
CA PHE A 279 25.67 2.51 -27.70
C PHE A 279 25.02 3.59 -28.56
#